data_AF-A0A2K8P564-F1
#
_entry.id   AF-A0A2K8P564-F1
#
_cell.length_a   1.000
_cell.length_b   1.000
_cell.length_c   1.000
_cell.angle_alpha   90.00
_cell.angle_beta   90.00
_cell.angle_gamma   90.00
#
_symmetry.space_group_name_H-M   'P 1'
#
loop_
_entity.id
_entity.type
_entity.pdbx_description
1 polymer ?
#
loop_
_entity_poly.entity_id
_entity_poly.type
_entity_poly.pdbx_seq_one_letter_code
_entity_poly.pdbx_strand_id
1 'polypeptide(L)'
;MKINTWTFYNAKDLVDVQMNPLLNGDIVFLVLRPDINQPNRLLGFGLPKDKSATVIVDLQNKELTHDDIYAIFKGNLGISSSINLKPIEINETNLSSPIRVENIQKIIEVYNVFFKTESIQFDTDDYSTEEDLGKTDIFTELDFNKIALPNILQSLQAGMTEYNKQMEFLQKTEMPDEERKDRIVSLSVLQSNLILFFDNALRKLNNVVVEQQDEIKKLKNEKN
;
A
#
# COMPACT_ATOMS: atom_id res chain seq x y z
N MET A 1 -0.70 5.52 -21.60
CA MET A 1 -2.07 4.92 -21.49
C MET A 1 -2.76 5.47 -20.25
N LYS A 2 -4.05 5.82 -20.30
CA LYS A 2 -4.77 6.26 -19.09
C LYS A 2 -5.34 5.10 -18.28
N ILE A 3 -5.02 5.06 -16.99
CA ILE A 3 -5.53 4.07 -16.03
C ILE A 3 -5.96 4.74 -14.73
N ASN A 4 -6.71 4.02 -13.91
CA ASN A 4 -7.21 4.46 -12.63
C ASN A 4 -6.59 3.62 -11.51
N THR A 5 -6.33 4.24 -10.36
CA THR A 5 -6.09 3.51 -9.11
C THR A 5 -7.35 2.76 -8.68
N TRP A 6 -7.19 1.79 -7.78
CA TRP A 6 -8.26 0.93 -7.25
C TRP A 6 -9.06 0.18 -8.32
N THR A 7 -8.48 0.02 -9.51
CA THR A 7 -9.12 -0.60 -10.67
C THR A 7 -8.34 -1.82 -11.11
N PHE A 8 -9.06 -2.86 -11.53
CA PHE A 8 -8.47 -4.10 -12.00
C PHE A 8 -8.17 -4.08 -13.51
N TYR A 9 -7.02 -4.63 -13.88
CA TYR A 9 -6.54 -4.79 -15.25
C TYR A 9 -5.95 -6.19 -15.46
N ASN A 10 -5.98 -6.71 -16.68
CA ASN A 10 -5.22 -7.91 -17.04
C ASN A 10 -3.72 -7.57 -17.08
N ALA A 11 -2.88 -8.41 -16.48
CA ALA A 11 -1.42 -8.32 -16.51
C ALA A 11 -0.78 -9.70 -16.77
N LYS A 12 0.56 -9.75 -16.82
CA LYS A 12 1.33 -10.95 -17.18
C LYS A 12 2.22 -11.51 -16.08
N ASP A 13 2.46 -10.72 -15.04
CA ASP A 13 3.34 -11.04 -13.96
C ASP A 13 3.06 -10.19 -12.73
N LEU A 14 3.43 -10.75 -11.59
CA LEU A 14 3.57 -10.04 -10.33
C LEU A 14 4.92 -10.44 -9.75
N VAL A 15 5.75 -9.46 -9.42
CA VAL A 15 7.04 -9.66 -8.75
C VAL A 15 7.05 -8.95 -7.40
N ASP A 16 7.89 -9.40 -6.48
CA ASP A 16 8.15 -8.68 -5.24
C ASP A 16 9.09 -7.48 -5.48
N VAL A 17 9.39 -6.74 -4.41
CA VAL A 17 10.32 -5.59 -4.44
C VAL A 17 11.77 -5.96 -4.81
N GLN A 18 12.13 -7.25 -4.73
CA GLN A 18 13.44 -7.79 -5.10
C GLN A 18 13.42 -8.41 -6.51
N MET A 19 12.32 -8.26 -7.26
CA MET A 19 12.10 -8.85 -8.58
C MET A 19 11.98 -10.38 -8.57
N ASN A 20 11.72 -11.00 -7.43
CA ASN A 20 11.39 -12.42 -7.38
C ASN A 20 9.94 -12.61 -7.87
N PRO A 21 9.68 -13.62 -8.72
CA PRO A 21 8.31 -13.90 -9.17
C PRO A 21 7.39 -14.30 -8.01
N LEU A 22 6.26 -13.61 -7.89
CA LEU A 22 5.15 -13.98 -6.98
C LEU A 22 4.06 -14.73 -7.74
N LEU A 23 3.65 -14.21 -8.90
CA LEU A 23 2.70 -14.85 -9.82
C LEU A 23 3.21 -14.69 -11.25
N ASN A 24 3.10 -15.76 -12.04
CA ASN A 24 3.48 -15.76 -13.45
C ASN A 24 2.31 -16.20 -14.33
N GLY A 25 2.19 -15.58 -15.50
CA GLY A 25 1.16 -15.89 -16.48
C GLY A 25 0.01 -14.89 -16.48
N ASP A 26 -1.13 -15.28 -17.03
CA ASP A 26 -2.29 -14.38 -17.07
C ASP A 26 -2.83 -14.14 -15.64
N ILE A 27 -2.71 -12.90 -15.17
CA ILE A 27 -3.22 -12.46 -13.87
C ILE A 27 -4.17 -11.27 -14.03
N VAL A 28 -4.91 -11.00 -12.95
CA VAL A 28 -5.64 -9.74 -12.77
C VAL A 28 -4.94 -8.91 -11.70
N PHE A 29 -4.68 -7.64 -12.00
CA PHE A 29 -3.90 -6.73 -11.18
C PHE A 29 -4.72 -5.52 -10.75
N LEU A 30 -4.86 -5.32 -9.44
CA LEU A 30 -5.45 -4.12 -8.83
C LEU A 30 -4.38 -3.03 -8.72
N VAL A 31 -4.51 -1.97 -9.50
CA VAL A 31 -3.54 -0.86 -9.48
C VAL A 31 -3.73 0.00 -8.24
N LEU A 32 -2.67 0.23 -7.46
CA LEU A 32 -2.71 1.13 -6.31
C LEU A 32 -2.10 2.49 -6.63
N ARG A 33 -0.90 2.48 -7.24
CA ARG A 33 -0.19 3.67 -7.71
C ARG A 33 0.98 3.30 -8.64
N PRO A 34 1.58 4.28 -9.35
CA PRO A 34 2.90 4.13 -9.95
C PRO A 34 3.98 3.76 -8.92
N ASP A 35 4.99 3.01 -9.35
CA ASP A 35 6.22 2.85 -8.58
C ASP A 35 7.02 4.15 -8.64
N ILE A 36 7.34 4.72 -7.48
CA ILE A 36 8.06 5.98 -7.37
C ILE A 36 9.57 5.82 -7.55
N ASN A 37 10.07 4.58 -7.53
CA ASN A 37 11.51 4.31 -7.57
C ASN A 37 11.99 3.88 -8.96
N GLN A 38 11.09 3.38 -9.81
CA GLN A 38 11.46 2.83 -11.11
C GLN A 38 10.38 3.09 -12.17
N PRO A 39 10.78 3.47 -13.39
CA PRO A 39 9.84 3.80 -14.45
C PRO A 39 9.08 2.57 -14.97
N ASN A 40 7.91 2.81 -15.57
CA ASN A 40 7.08 1.79 -16.24
C ASN A 40 6.60 0.64 -15.32
N ARG A 41 6.47 0.93 -14.03
CA ARG A 41 6.07 -0.03 -13.01
C ARG A 41 4.94 0.51 -12.18
N LEU A 42 4.04 -0.39 -11.78
CA LEU A 42 2.93 -0.08 -10.90
C LEU A 42 3.00 -0.98 -9.67
N LEU A 43 2.66 -0.42 -8.52
CA LEU A 43 2.43 -1.14 -7.28
C LEU A 43 0.96 -1.55 -7.19
N GLY A 44 0.71 -2.80 -6.79
CA GLY A 44 -0.64 -3.30 -6.71
C GLY A 44 -0.78 -4.72 -6.20
N PHE A 45 -2.00 -5.24 -6.24
CA PHE A 45 -2.30 -6.61 -5.85
C PHE A 45 -2.56 -7.49 -7.08
N GLY A 46 -1.87 -8.61 -7.21
CA GLY A 46 -2.09 -9.58 -8.29
C GLY A 46 -2.93 -10.77 -7.85
N LEU A 47 -3.88 -11.19 -8.67
CA LEU A 47 -4.70 -12.38 -8.46
C LEU A 47 -4.58 -13.31 -9.66
N PRO A 48 -4.50 -14.65 -9.46
CA PRO A 48 -4.64 -15.60 -10.55
C PRO A 48 -5.92 -15.34 -11.35
N LYS A 49 -5.87 -15.41 -12.68
CA LYS A 49 -7.02 -15.09 -13.54
C LYS A 49 -8.16 -16.11 -13.40
N ASP A 50 -7.84 -17.35 -13.03
CA ASP A 50 -8.83 -18.35 -12.68
C ASP A 50 -9.55 -17.93 -11.39
N LYS A 51 -10.85 -17.63 -11.51
CA LYS A 51 -11.77 -17.21 -10.42
C LYS A 51 -11.67 -15.75 -9.97
N SER A 52 -10.85 -14.92 -10.61
CA SER A 52 -10.77 -13.48 -10.26
C SER A 52 -12.04 -12.70 -10.63
N ALA A 53 -12.79 -13.12 -11.66
CA ALA A 53 -14.01 -12.43 -12.10
C ALA A 53 -15.03 -12.22 -10.97
N THR A 54 -15.31 -13.27 -10.18
CA THR A 54 -16.23 -13.19 -9.04
C THR A 54 -15.70 -12.25 -7.96
N VAL A 55 -14.39 -12.32 -7.68
CA VAL A 55 -13.74 -11.46 -6.68
C VAL A 55 -13.83 -9.98 -7.08
N ILE A 56 -13.58 -9.66 -8.35
CA ILE A 56 -13.70 -8.30 -8.88
C ILE A 56 -15.14 -7.79 -8.71
N VAL A 57 -16.12 -8.60 -9.14
CA VAL A 57 -17.54 -8.25 -9.05
C VAL A 57 -17.97 -8.04 -7.59
N ASP A 58 -17.54 -8.90 -6.68
CA ASP A 58 -17.85 -8.76 -5.25
C ASP A 58 -17.23 -7.48 -4.67
N LEU A 59 -15.96 -7.19 -4.96
CA LEU A 59 -15.29 -5.96 -4.53
C LEU A 59 -15.93 -4.67 -5.10
N GLN A 60 -16.57 -4.76 -6.27
CA GLN A 60 -17.25 -3.64 -6.92
C GLN A 60 -18.69 -3.46 -6.46
N ASN A 61 -19.37 -4.51 -5.99
CA ASN A 61 -20.80 -4.47 -5.73
C ASN A 61 -21.18 -4.67 -4.25
N LYS A 62 -20.33 -5.30 -3.46
CA LYS A 62 -20.60 -5.64 -2.05
C LYS A 62 -19.56 -5.03 -1.13
N GLU A 63 -20.01 -4.62 0.06
CA GLU A 63 -19.08 -4.35 1.14
C GLU A 63 -18.61 -5.68 1.74
N LEU A 64 -17.29 -5.89 1.79
CA LEU A 64 -16.68 -7.08 2.35
C LEU A 64 -16.19 -6.84 3.78
N THR A 65 -15.93 -7.93 4.52
CA THR A 65 -15.31 -7.84 5.85
C THR A 65 -13.78 -7.73 5.75
N HIS A 66 -13.11 -7.34 6.84
CA HIS A 66 -11.64 -7.31 6.91
C HIS A 66 -11.01 -8.68 6.65
N ASP A 67 -11.64 -9.75 7.14
CA ASP A 67 -11.16 -11.13 6.96
C ASP A 67 -11.27 -11.57 5.49
N ASP A 68 -12.36 -11.19 4.80
CA ASP A 68 -12.53 -11.45 3.37
C ASP A 68 -11.45 -10.72 2.54
N ILE A 69 -11.21 -9.45 2.86
CA ILE A 69 -10.17 -8.63 2.21
C ILE A 69 -8.79 -9.25 2.41
N TYR A 70 -8.48 -9.67 3.64
CA TYR A 70 -7.24 -10.37 3.93
C TYR A 70 -7.14 -11.67 3.12
N ALA A 71 -8.17 -12.51 3.12
CA ALA A 71 -8.17 -13.78 2.40
C ALA A 71 -7.97 -13.62 0.88
N ILE A 72 -8.54 -12.58 0.28
CA ILE A 72 -8.40 -12.29 -1.15
C ILE A 72 -6.96 -11.91 -1.51
N PHE A 73 -6.34 -11.02 -0.74
CA PHE A 73 -5.08 -10.35 -1.12
C PHE A 73 -3.83 -10.89 -0.40
N LYS A 74 -3.96 -11.87 0.49
CA LYS A 74 -2.85 -12.35 1.32
C LYS A 74 -1.67 -12.82 0.47
N GLY A 75 -0.52 -12.17 0.64
CA GLY A 75 0.73 -12.52 -0.05
C GLY A 75 0.80 -12.08 -1.51
N ASN A 76 -0.17 -11.27 -1.97
CA ASN A 76 -0.34 -10.90 -3.37
C ASN A 76 -0.01 -9.43 -3.67
N LEU A 77 0.61 -8.70 -2.74
CA LEU A 77 1.10 -7.34 -2.96
C LEU A 77 2.44 -7.39 -3.70
N GLY A 78 2.54 -6.68 -4.83
CA GLY A 78 3.76 -6.67 -5.63
C GLY A 78 3.74 -5.64 -6.74
N ILE A 79 4.65 -5.82 -7.68
CA ILE A 79 4.91 -4.90 -8.78
C ILE A 79 4.56 -5.60 -10.09
N SER A 80 3.96 -4.86 -11.02
CA SER A 80 3.74 -5.29 -12.40
C SER A 80 4.11 -4.19 -13.39
N SER A 81 4.41 -4.55 -14.62
CA SER A 81 4.75 -3.58 -15.68
C SER A 81 3.52 -2.83 -16.17
N SER A 82 3.62 -1.51 -16.29
CA SER A 82 2.54 -0.67 -16.85
C SER A 82 2.27 -0.96 -18.33
N ILE A 83 3.26 -1.48 -19.06
CA ILE A 83 3.21 -1.70 -20.52
C ILE A 83 2.26 -2.85 -20.88
N ASN A 84 2.11 -3.84 -20.00
CA ASN A 84 1.37 -5.07 -20.27
C ASN A 84 -0.09 -5.03 -19.79
N LEU A 85 -0.56 -3.88 -19.30
CA LEU A 85 -1.90 -3.75 -18.75
C LEU A 85 -2.95 -3.63 -19.84
N LYS A 86 -4.02 -4.40 -19.68
CA LYS A 86 -5.20 -4.30 -20.54
C LYS A 86 -6.47 -4.22 -19.72
N PRO A 87 -7.48 -3.44 -20.15
CA PRO A 87 -8.80 -3.50 -19.53
C PRO A 87 -9.35 -4.94 -19.47
N ILE A 88 -10.19 -5.20 -18.48
CA ILE A 88 -10.86 -6.48 -18.31
C ILE A 88 -12.25 -6.36 -18.90
N GLU A 89 -12.51 -7.12 -19.95
CA GLU A 89 -13.84 -7.27 -20.54
C GLU A 89 -14.29 -8.72 -20.44
N ILE A 90 -15.47 -8.95 -19.86
CA ILE A 90 -16.10 -10.26 -19.77
C ILE A 90 -17.51 -10.13 -20.33
N ASN A 91 -17.83 -10.89 -21.39
CA ASN A 91 -19.15 -10.87 -22.03
C ASN A 91 -19.65 -9.44 -22.31
N GLU A 92 -18.81 -8.61 -22.94
CA GLU A 92 -19.09 -7.19 -23.28
C GLU A 92 -19.28 -6.25 -22.07
N THR A 93 -19.06 -6.74 -20.85
CA THR A 93 -19.06 -5.92 -19.63
C THR A 93 -17.63 -5.55 -19.26
N ASN A 94 -17.35 -4.25 -19.21
CA ASN A 94 -16.07 -3.72 -18.75
C ASN A 94 -16.01 -3.78 -17.22
N LEU A 95 -15.09 -4.59 -16.69
CA LEU A 95 -14.84 -4.74 -15.25
C LEU A 95 -13.68 -3.86 -14.76
N SER A 96 -13.03 -3.08 -15.62
CA SER A 96 -12.02 -2.10 -15.25
C SER A 96 -12.66 -0.80 -14.75
N SER A 97 -13.49 -0.93 -13.71
CA SER A 97 -14.00 0.16 -12.88
C SER A 97 -13.42 0.09 -11.46
N PRO A 98 -13.33 1.22 -10.75
CA PRO A 98 -12.84 1.23 -9.37
C PRO A 98 -13.68 0.33 -8.45
N ILE A 99 -13.04 -0.32 -7.49
CA ILE A 99 -13.74 -1.04 -6.42
C ILE A 99 -14.42 -0.06 -5.45
N ARG A 100 -15.31 -0.57 -4.60
CA ARG A 100 -16.04 0.25 -3.64
C ARG A 100 -15.11 0.92 -2.61
N VAL A 101 -15.42 2.18 -2.26
CA VAL A 101 -14.66 2.95 -1.27
C VAL A 101 -14.60 2.25 0.10
N GLU A 102 -15.68 1.58 0.51
CA GLU A 102 -15.68 0.84 1.79
C GLU A 102 -14.70 -0.35 1.79
N ASN A 103 -14.46 -0.96 0.62
CA ASN A 103 -13.47 -2.02 0.47
C ASN A 103 -12.05 -1.47 0.38
N ILE A 104 -11.87 -0.30 -0.26
CA ILE A 104 -10.59 0.43 -0.30
C ILE A 104 -10.12 0.77 1.12
N GLN A 105 -11.01 1.31 1.95
CA GLN A 105 -10.71 1.63 3.35
C GLN A 105 -10.26 0.38 4.13
N LYS A 106 -10.95 -0.74 3.97
CA LYS A 106 -10.55 -2.00 4.61
C LYS A 106 -9.23 -2.54 4.08
N ILE A 107 -8.93 -2.39 2.78
CA ILE A 107 -7.60 -2.77 2.23
C ILE A 107 -6.51 -1.91 2.87
N ILE A 108 -6.72 -0.60 2.97
CA ILE A 108 -5.81 0.34 3.64
C ILE A 108 -5.57 -0.09 5.10
N GLU A 109 -6.62 -0.46 5.81
CA GLU A 109 -6.54 -0.91 7.20
C GLU A 109 -5.88 -2.28 7.36
N VAL A 110 -6.18 -3.26 6.50
CA VAL A 110 -5.63 -4.62 6.60
C VAL A 110 -4.15 -4.65 6.22
N TYR A 111 -3.75 -3.90 5.20
CA TYR A 111 -2.39 -3.91 4.67
C TYR A 111 -1.53 -2.73 5.13
N ASN A 112 -2.10 -1.82 5.92
CA ASN A 112 -1.42 -0.63 6.46
C ASN A 112 -0.76 0.22 5.38
N VAL A 113 -1.45 0.43 4.27
CA VAL A 113 -0.97 1.19 3.12
C VAL A 113 -1.54 2.61 3.09
N PHE A 114 -0.74 3.61 2.72
CA PHE A 114 -1.10 5.02 2.83
C PHE A 114 -1.57 5.61 1.50
N PHE A 115 -2.59 5.04 0.90
CA PHE A 115 -3.09 5.51 -0.39
C PHE A 115 -4.38 6.31 -0.22
N LYS A 116 -4.60 7.30 -1.08
CA LYS A 116 -5.88 8.01 -1.17
C LYS A 116 -6.99 7.02 -1.47
N THR A 117 -8.10 7.17 -0.76
CA THR A 117 -9.29 6.32 -0.97
C THR A 117 -10.01 6.63 -2.29
N GLU A 118 -9.86 7.86 -2.79
CA GLU A 118 -10.41 8.27 -4.08
C GLU A 118 -9.64 7.63 -5.24
N SER A 119 -10.36 7.17 -6.26
CA SER A 119 -9.77 6.70 -7.51
C SER A 119 -9.19 7.87 -8.29
N ILE A 120 -7.90 7.79 -8.62
CA ILE A 120 -7.17 8.81 -9.37
C ILE A 120 -6.86 8.27 -10.76
N GLN A 121 -7.26 9.02 -11.79
CA GLN A 121 -6.85 8.75 -13.16
C GLN A 121 -5.48 9.37 -13.42
N PHE A 122 -4.61 8.62 -14.09
CA PHE A 122 -3.29 9.11 -14.50
C PHE A 122 -2.87 8.47 -15.83
N ASP A 123 -1.92 9.10 -16.53
CA ASP A 123 -1.29 8.50 -17.69
C ASP A 123 -0.08 7.67 -17.25
N THR A 124 0.05 6.43 -17.73
CA THR A 124 1.23 5.59 -17.47
C THR A 124 2.51 6.24 -17.97
N ASP A 125 2.39 7.08 -19.01
CA ASP A 125 3.55 7.71 -19.64
C ASP A 125 4.11 8.81 -18.75
N ASP A 126 3.28 9.39 -17.85
CA ASP A 126 3.69 10.36 -16.83
C ASP A 126 4.65 9.79 -15.77
N TYR A 127 4.94 8.48 -15.82
CA TYR A 127 5.82 7.73 -14.91
C TYR A 127 6.73 6.74 -15.68
N SER A 128 7.03 7.07 -16.93
CA SER A 128 7.81 6.21 -17.84
C SER A 128 9.30 6.54 -17.88
N THR A 129 9.72 7.66 -17.30
CA THR A 129 11.12 8.12 -17.23
C THR A 129 11.52 8.47 -15.79
N GLU A 130 12.82 8.54 -15.50
CA GLU A 130 13.31 8.93 -14.16
C GLU A 130 12.96 10.37 -13.79
N GLU A 131 12.99 11.30 -14.75
CA GLU A 131 12.62 12.70 -14.53
C GLU A 131 11.15 12.85 -14.11
N ASP A 132 10.30 12.01 -14.69
CA ASP A 132 8.86 11.96 -14.43
C ASP A 132 8.50 11.44 -13.03
N LEU A 133 9.36 10.60 -12.43
CA LEU A 133 9.16 10.07 -11.07
C LEU A 133 9.31 11.16 -9.99
N GLY A 134 9.97 12.28 -10.30
CA GLY A 134 10.14 13.42 -9.39
C GLY A 134 8.87 14.26 -9.19
N LYS A 135 7.76 13.94 -9.88
CA LYS A 135 6.47 14.63 -9.70
C LYS A 135 5.94 14.45 -8.27
N THR A 136 5.23 15.46 -7.77
CA THR A 136 4.61 15.41 -6.44
C THR A 136 3.68 14.20 -6.34
N ASP A 137 3.87 13.36 -5.30
CA ASP A 137 3.04 12.19 -5.07
C ASP A 137 1.60 12.62 -4.72
N ILE A 138 0.68 12.41 -5.65
CA ILE A 138 -0.74 12.69 -5.48
C ILE A 138 -1.55 11.48 -5.02
N PHE A 139 -0.94 10.28 -5.00
CA PHE A 139 -1.62 9.01 -4.75
C PHE A 139 -1.59 8.62 -3.28
N THR A 140 -0.60 9.10 -2.55
CA THR A 140 -0.42 8.79 -1.13
C THR A 140 -1.17 9.81 -0.26
N GLU A 141 -1.83 9.34 0.79
CA GLU A 141 -2.43 10.18 1.84
C GLU A 141 -2.12 9.57 3.21
N LEU A 142 -1.34 10.32 4.00
CA LEU A 142 -1.05 9.97 5.40
C LEU A 142 -2.10 10.60 6.30
N ASP A 143 -3.22 9.92 6.49
CA ASP A 143 -4.22 10.30 7.49
C ASP A 143 -4.13 9.39 8.72
N PHE A 144 -3.28 9.78 9.67
CA PHE A 144 -3.07 9.02 10.89
C PHE A 144 -4.33 8.88 11.75
N ASN A 145 -5.35 9.73 11.60
CA ASN A 145 -6.58 9.60 12.39
C ASN A 145 -7.35 8.33 12.02
N LYS A 146 -7.32 7.95 10.73
CA LYS A 146 -8.01 6.77 10.20
C LYS A 146 -7.30 5.46 10.49
N ILE A 147 -6.05 5.47 10.93
CA ILE A 147 -5.27 4.24 11.16
C ILE A 147 -5.52 3.71 12.57
N ALA A 148 -5.87 2.44 12.71
CA ALA A 148 -5.96 1.80 14.03
C ALA A 148 -4.59 1.81 14.74
N LEU A 149 -4.56 2.04 16.05
CA LEU A 149 -3.28 2.08 16.79
C LEU A 149 -2.45 0.79 16.64
N PRO A 150 -3.01 -0.44 16.69
CA PRO A 150 -2.24 -1.67 16.48
C PRO A 150 -1.48 -1.69 15.16
N ASN A 151 -2.09 -1.13 14.11
CA ASN A 151 -1.54 -1.06 12.77
C ASN A 151 -0.38 -0.09 12.68
N ILE A 152 -0.47 1.07 13.33
CA ILE A 152 0.65 2.02 13.45
C ILE A 152 1.83 1.33 14.15
N LEU A 153 1.57 0.60 15.24
CA LEU A 153 2.60 -0.12 15.99
C LEU A 153 3.24 -1.26 15.17
N GLN A 154 2.45 -1.99 14.39
CA GLN A 154 2.96 -3.04 13.50
C GLN A 154 3.85 -2.46 12.39
N SER A 155 3.42 -1.36 11.75
CA SER A 155 4.23 -0.67 10.74
C SER A 155 5.52 -0.10 11.31
N LEU A 156 5.49 0.42 12.54
CA LEU A 156 6.70 0.82 13.27
C LEU A 156 7.65 -0.36 13.48
N GLN A 157 7.13 -1.51 13.94
CA GLN A 157 7.95 -2.69 14.18
C GLN A 157 8.60 -3.20 12.88
N ALA A 158 7.84 -3.30 11.79
CA ALA A 158 8.34 -3.71 10.49
C ALA A 158 9.39 -2.72 9.96
N GLY A 159 9.10 -1.42 9.99
CA GLY A 159 10.03 -0.40 9.51
C GLY A 159 11.31 -0.31 10.35
N MET A 160 11.23 -0.49 11.67
CA MET A 160 12.42 -0.57 12.54
C MET A 160 13.28 -1.79 12.23
N THR A 161 12.65 -2.92 11.91
CA THR A 161 13.36 -4.14 11.51
C THR A 161 14.13 -3.93 10.20
N GLU A 162 13.47 -3.33 9.20
CA GLU A 162 14.10 -3.03 7.91
C GLU A 162 15.21 -1.97 8.05
N TYR A 163 14.98 -0.93 8.85
CA TYR A 163 16.00 0.08 9.14
C TYR A 163 17.26 -0.54 9.74
N ASN A 164 17.10 -1.41 10.74
CA ASN A 164 18.23 -2.10 11.37
C ASN A 164 18.98 -2.98 10.36
N LYS A 165 18.25 -3.71 9.52
CA LYS A 165 18.84 -4.55 8.46
C LYS A 165 19.64 -3.73 7.45
N GLN A 166 19.09 -2.61 6.99
CA GLN A 166 19.76 -1.72 6.02
C GLN A 166 20.98 -1.03 6.65
N MET A 167 20.89 -0.62 7.92
CA MET A 167 22.02 -0.06 8.67
C MET A 167 23.15 -1.09 8.82
N GLU A 168 22.81 -2.32 9.19
CA GLU A 168 23.78 -3.42 9.31
C GLU A 168 24.44 -3.73 7.97
N PHE A 169 23.66 -3.75 6.89
CA PHE A 169 24.17 -3.93 5.54
C PHE A 169 25.16 -2.82 5.14
N LEU A 170 24.82 -1.56 5.40
CA LEU A 170 25.69 -0.40 5.14
C LEU A 170 26.99 -0.44 5.93
N GLN A 171 26.94 -0.91 7.18
CA GLN A 171 28.12 -1.03 8.04
C GLN A 171 29.04 -2.18 7.62
N LYS A 172 28.49 -3.28 7.11
CA LYS A 172 29.24 -4.50 6.80
C LYS A 172 29.72 -4.61 5.36
N THR A 173 29.13 -3.85 4.44
CA THR A 173 29.40 -4.00 3.00
C THR A 173 30.31 -2.87 2.50
N GLU A 174 31.44 -3.25 1.92
CA GLU A 174 32.26 -2.32 1.13
C GLU A 174 31.57 -2.06 -0.21
N MET A 175 31.37 -0.78 -0.53
CA MET A 175 30.74 -0.34 -1.77
C MET A 175 31.31 1.03 -2.17
N PRO A 176 31.23 1.43 -3.46
CA PRO A 176 31.68 2.73 -3.93
C PRO A 176 30.97 3.89 -3.20
N ASP A 177 31.67 5.02 -3.04
CA ASP A 177 31.18 6.16 -2.25
C ASP A 177 29.85 6.74 -2.76
N GLU A 178 29.65 6.79 -4.08
CA GLU A 178 28.38 7.29 -4.67
C GLU A 178 27.21 6.33 -4.38
N GLU A 179 27.39 5.01 -4.53
CA GLU A 179 26.34 4.02 -4.20
C GLU A 179 26.02 4.04 -2.69
N ARG A 180 27.05 4.21 -1.85
CA ARG A 180 26.89 4.36 -0.40
C ARG A 180 26.06 5.59 -0.06
N LYS A 181 26.33 6.71 -0.72
CA LYS A 181 25.63 7.98 -0.51
C LYS A 181 24.14 7.85 -0.86
N ASP A 182 23.81 7.24 -1.99
CA ASP A 182 22.41 7.01 -2.39
C ASP A 182 21.66 6.15 -1.37
N ARG A 183 22.29 5.07 -0.88
CA ARG A 183 21.72 4.23 0.16
C ARG A 183 21.56 4.94 1.51
N ILE A 184 22.48 5.82 1.88
CA ILE A 184 22.36 6.65 3.08
C ILE A 184 21.14 7.58 2.95
N VAL A 185 20.94 8.19 1.78
CA VAL A 185 19.76 9.03 1.52
C VAL A 185 18.47 8.22 1.67
N SER A 186 18.39 7.02 1.07
CA SER A 186 17.25 6.12 1.26
C SER A 186 17.02 5.75 2.73
N LEU A 187 18.09 5.51 3.48
CA LEU A 187 18.01 5.21 4.92
C LEU A 187 17.50 6.41 5.74
N SER A 188 17.93 7.63 5.42
CA SER A 188 17.43 8.86 6.05
C SER A 188 15.95 9.11 5.78
N VAL A 189 15.46 8.75 4.58
CA VAL A 189 14.02 8.78 4.26
C VAL A 189 13.26 7.77 5.12
N LEU A 190 13.75 6.53 5.22
CA LEU A 190 13.15 5.50 6.06
C LEU A 190 13.09 5.93 7.54
N GLN A 191 14.18 6.51 8.06
CA GLN A 191 14.25 7.06 9.41
C GLN A 191 13.22 8.17 9.64
N SER A 192 13.10 9.10 8.70
CA SER A 192 12.15 10.22 8.80
C SER A 192 10.71 9.72 8.82
N ASN A 193 10.39 8.73 7.96
CA ASN A 193 9.09 8.08 7.98
C ASN A 193 8.83 7.42 9.34
N LEU A 194 9.78 6.64 9.87
CA LEU A 194 9.65 6.02 11.19
C LEU A 194 9.36 7.03 12.31
N ILE A 195 10.04 8.18 12.30
CA ILE A 195 9.80 9.25 13.28
C ILE A 195 8.35 9.76 13.19
N LEU A 196 7.83 9.98 11.98
CA LEU A 196 6.43 10.40 11.79
C LEU A 196 5.45 9.34 12.33
N PHE A 197 5.70 8.06 12.07
CA PHE A 197 4.88 6.97 12.63
C PHE A 197 4.95 6.93 14.16
N PHE A 198 6.13 7.16 14.75
CA PHE A 198 6.31 7.19 16.20
C PHE A 198 5.55 8.34 16.85
N ASP A 199 5.65 9.56 16.31
CA ASP A 199 4.91 10.72 16.84
C ASP A 199 3.40 10.48 16.82
N ASN A 200 2.88 9.90 15.74
CA ASN A 200 1.45 9.62 15.63
C ASN A 200 1.00 8.46 16.53
N ALA A 201 1.83 7.43 16.73
CA ALA A 201 1.57 6.39 17.71
C ALA A 201 1.45 6.97 19.13
N LEU A 202 2.37 7.87 19.50
CA LEU A 202 2.35 8.56 20.80
C LEU A 202 1.09 9.41 20.98
N ARG A 203 0.69 10.17 19.96
CA ARG A 203 -0.55 10.96 19.99
C ARG A 203 -1.78 10.09 20.20
N LYS A 204 -1.92 8.97 19.48
CA LYS A 204 -3.05 8.05 19.66
C LYS A 204 -3.03 7.35 21.01
N LEU A 205 -1.87 6.91 21.49
CA LEU A 205 -1.73 6.35 22.83
C LEU A 205 -2.17 7.35 23.90
N ASN A 206 -1.78 8.63 23.77
CA ASN A 206 -2.22 9.67 24.68
C ASN A 206 -3.76 9.84 24.66
N ASN A 207 -4.40 9.80 23.49
CA ASN A 207 -5.86 9.86 23.40
C ASN A 207 -6.52 8.68 24.12
N VAL A 208 -6.02 7.45 23.92
CA VAL A 208 -6.51 6.25 24.62
C VAL A 208 -6.34 6.39 26.14
N VAL A 209 -5.21 6.91 26.61
CA VAL A 209 -4.96 7.12 28.04
C VAL A 209 -5.95 8.14 28.62
N VAL A 210 -6.23 9.23 27.89
CA VAL A 210 -7.20 10.25 28.33
C VAL A 210 -8.61 9.65 28.40
N GLU A 211 -9.04 8.90 27.38
CA GLU A 211 -10.34 8.21 27.37
C GLU A 211 -10.49 7.26 28.56
N GLN A 212 -9.47 6.43 28.83
CA GLN A 212 -9.46 5.53 29.98
C GLN A 212 -9.53 6.28 31.32
N GLN A 213 -8.82 7.41 31.45
CA GLN A 213 -8.87 8.23 32.67
C GLN A 213 -10.28 8.79 32.90
N ASP A 214 -10.97 9.22 31.85
CA ASP A 214 -12.32 9.76 31.96
C ASP A 214 -13.36 8.68 32.25
N GLU A 215 -13.21 7.48 31.70
CA GLU A 215 -14.03 6.32 32.04
C GLU A 215 -13.84 5.91 33.51
N ILE A 216 -12.59 5.87 34.00
CA ILE A 216 -12.29 5.60 35.42
C ILE A 216 -12.95 6.64 36.33
N LYS A 217 -12.96 7.93 35.97
CA LYS A 217 -13.64 8.98 36.75
C LYS A 217 -15.15 8.75 36.79
N LYS A 218 -15.77 8.40 35.66
CA LYS A 218 -17.22 8.08 35.61
C LYS A 218 -17.55 6.89 36.51
N LEU A 219 -16.81 5.80 36.40
CA LEU A 219 -17.01 4.59 37.22
C LEU A 219 -16.79 4.84 38.73
N LYS A 220 -15.90 5.76 39.09
CA LYS A 220 -15.71 6.18 40.48
C LYS A 220 -16.86 7.04 41.01
N ASN A 221 -17.46 7.86 40.16
CA ASN A 221 -18.58 8.72 40.53
C ASN A 221 -19.92 7.97 40.60
N GLU A 222 -20.10 6.89 39.82
CA GLU A 222 -21.30 6.04 39.86
C GLU A 222 -21.34 5.07 41.08
N LYS A 223 -20.22 4.92 41.80
CA LYS A 223 -20.13 4.11 43.02
C LYS A 223 -20.37 4.90 44.32
N ASN A 224 -20.59 6.21 44.24
CA ASN A 224 -20.98 7.09 45.34
C ASN A 224 -22.45 7.51 45.19
#